data_AF-A0AAW4QLW6-F1
#
_entry.id   AF-A0AAW4QLW6-F1
#
_cell.length_a   1.000
_cell.length_b   1.000
_cell.length_c   1.000
_cell.angle_alpha   90.00
_cell.angle_beta   90.00
_cell.angle_gamma   90.00
#
_symmetry.space_group_name_H-M   'P 1'
#
loop_
_entity.id
_entity.type
_entity.pdbx_description
1 polymer ?
#
loop_
_entity_poly.entity_id
_entity_poly.type
_entity_poly.pdbx_seq_one_letter_code
_entity_poly.pdbx_strand_id
1 'polypeptide(L)'
;MITLVRVLFWLPSVVLIAIIFYLMLWNKERLYLAVLTLPVIYFMWKVFNYNYFEPDSVFVEELSGLVLSLLIIILYLIRLNKKH
;
A
#
# COMPACT_ATOMS: atom_id res chain seq x y z
N MET A 1 -13.04 -1.32 -24.66
CA MET A 1 -13.42 -0.18 -23.79
C MET A 1 -12.74 -0.24 -22.41
N ILE A 2 -12.67 -1.41 -21.73
CA ILE A 2 -11.97 -1.56 -20.44
C ILE A 2 -10.49 -1.10 -20.47
N THR A 3 -9.76 -1.40 -21.55
CA THR A 3 -8.32 -1.07 -21.67
C THR A 3 -8.05 0.43 -21.72
N LEU A 4 -8.88 1.20 -22.42
CA LEU A 4 -8.76 2.66 -22.51
C LEU A 4 -9.03 3.34 -21.16
N VAL A 5 -10.08 2.89 -20.44
CA VAL A 5 -10.41 3.38 -19.09
C VAL A 5 -9.29 3.06 -18.11
N ARG A 6 -8.69 1.87 -18.22
CA ARG A 6 -7.55 1.46 -17.38
C ARG A 6 -6.34 2.37 -17.63
N VAL A 7 -5.98 2.62 -18.89
CA VAL A 7 -4.85 3.51 -19.23
C VAL A 7 -5.10 4.95 -18.76
N LEU A 8 -6.31 5.48 -19.00
CA LEU A 8 -6.70 6.84 -18.57
C LEU A 8 -6.65 7.01 -17.05
N PHE A 9 -6.85 5.95 -16.28
CA PHE A 9 -6.75 5.99 -14.82
C PHE A 9 -5.31 5.81 -14.32
N TRP A 10 -4.59 4.81 -14.85
CA TRP A 10 -3.24 4.48 -14.36
C TRP A 10 -2.20 5.53 -14.75
N LEU A 11 -2.30 6.15 -15.93
CA LEU A 11 -1.35 7.16 -16.39
C LEU A 11 -1.24 8.36 -15.43
N PRO A 12 -2.35 9.06 -15.07
CA PRO A 12 -2.28 10.16 -14.11
C PRO A 12 -1.90 9.69 -12.70
N SER A 13 -2.32 8.50 -12.26
CA SER A 13 -1.92 7.96 -10.95
C SER A 13 -0.41 7.76 -10.85
N VAL A 14 0.23 7.19 -11.86
CA VAL A 14 1.68 6.97 -11.88
C VAL A 14 2.43 8.31 -11.91
N VAL A 15 1.97 9.27 -12.72
CA VAL A 15 2.57 10.61 -12.78
C VAL A 15 2.45 11.33 -11.43
N LEU A 16 1.29 11.25 -10.76
CA LEU A 16 1.10 11.83 -9.43
C LEU A 16 2.03 11.19 -8.39
N ILE A 17 2.16 9.86 -8.39
CA ILE A 17 3.08 9.15 -7.49
C ILE A 17 4.52 9.63 -7.73
N ALA A 18 4.95 9.76 -8.98
CA ALA A 18 6.28 10.23 -9.33
C ALA A 18 6.52 11.68 -8.87
N ILE A 19 5.54 12.58 -9.06
CA ILE A 19 5.63 13.98 -8.60
C ILE A 19 5.71 14.04 -7.08
N ILE A 20 4.87 13.29 -6.36
CA ILE A 20 4.92 13.22 -4.89
C ILE A 20 6.30 12.71 -4.44
N PHE A 21 6.80 11.64 -5.08
CA PHE A 21 8.10 11.07 -4.76
C PHE A 21 9.24 12.06 -4.98
N TYR A 22 9.18 12.86 -6.06
CA TYR A 22 10.18 13.88 -6.38
C TYR A 22 10.13 15.08 -5.42
N LEU A 23 8.93 15.57 -5.10
CA LEU A 23 8.75 16.74 -4.22
C LEU A 23 8.91 16.42 -2.73
N MET A 24 8.78 15.15 -2.36
CA MET A 24 8.91 14.72 -0.98
C MET A 24 10.37 14.86 -0.53
N LEU A 25 10.60 15.74 0.44
CA LEU A 25 11.90 15.83 1.13
C LEU A 25 12.15 14.52 1.89
N TRP A 26 12.95 13.64 1.29
CA TRP A 26 13.27 12.34 1.88
C TRP A 26 14.11 12.51 3.12
N ASN A 27 13.66 11.88 4.21
CA ASN A 27 14.45 11.67 5.41
C ASN A 27 14.42 10.18 5.76
N LYS A 28 15.28 9.76 6.69
CA LYS A 28 15.39 8.34 7.07
C LYS A 28 14.04 7.76 7.51
N GLU A 29 13.28 8.50 8.31
CA GLU A 29 11.98 8.07 8.84
C GLU A 29 10.92 7.89 7.73
N ARG A 30 10.91 8.80 6.75
CA ARG A 30 10.04 8.76 5.57
C ARG A 30 10.40 7.61 4.63
N LEU A 31 11.68 7.30 4.47
CA LEU A 31 12.13 6.11 3.74
C LEU A 31 11.65 4.82 4.41
N TYR A 32 11.79 4.71 5.74
CA TYR A 32 11.26 3.57 6.47
C TYR A 32 9.75 3.43 6.34
N LEU A 33 9.00 4.54 6.43
CA LEU A 33 7.56 4.54 6.18
C LEU A 33 7.22 4.07 4.77
N ALA A 34 7.92 4.54 3.74
CA ALA A 34 7.72 4.09 2.36
C ALA A 34 7.95 2.57 2.21
N VAL A 35 9.02 2.04 2.82
CA VAL A 35 9.27 0.58 2.81
C VAL A 35 8.17 -0.19 3.55
N LEU A 36 7.70 0.32 4.69
CA LEU A 36 6.61 -0.28 5.46
C LEU A 36 5.27 -0.26 4.73
N THR A 37 5.09 0.57 3.70
CA THR A 37 3.89 0.53 2.85
C THR A 37 3.92 -0.57 1.80
N LEU A 38 5.08 -1.16 1.46
CA LEU A 38 5.16 -2.24 0.46
C LEU A 38 4.31 -3.47 0.81
N PRO A 39 4.32 -3.99 2.05
CA PRO A 39 3.46 -5.10 2.44
C PRO A 39 1.97 -4.75 2.34
N VAL A 40 1.58 -3.51 2.66
CA VAL A 40 0.18 -3.05 2.51
C VAL A 40 -0.25 -3.11 1.05
N ILE A 41 0.58 -2.61 0.14
CA ILE A 41 0.30 -2.65 -1.30
C ILE A 41 0.17 -4.10 -1.79
N TYR A 42 1.06 -4.99 -1.33
CA TYR A 42 1.01 -6.42 -1.66
C TYR A 42 -0.31 -7.07 -1.22
N PHE A 43 -0.68 -6.93 0.06
CA PHE A 43 -1.91 -7.52 0.58
C PHE A 43 -3.18 -6.86 -0.01
N MET A 44 -3.17 -5.54 -0.26
CA MET A 44 -4.26 -4.87 -0.97
C MET A 44 -4.47 -5.48 -2.36
N TRP A 45 -3.37 -5.71 -3.10
CA TRP A 45 -3.46 -6.36 -4.40
C TRP A 45 -4.05 -7.77 -4.31
N LYS A 46 -3.62 -8.57 -3.33
CA LYS A 46 -4.17 -9.92 -3.09
C LYS A 46 -5.66 -9.89 -2.74
N VAL A 47 -6.07 -9.04 -1.81
CA VAL A 47 -7.47 -8.90 -1.38
C VAL A 47 -8.36 -8.41 -2.54
N PHE A 48 -7.90 -7.44 -3.35
CA PHE A 48 -8.69 -6.92 -4.46
C PHE A 48 -8.77 -7.84 -5.68
N ASN A 49 -7.79 -8.73 -5.86
CA ASN A 49 -7.79 -9.73 -6.93
C ASN A 49 -8.22 -11.11 -6.43
N TYR A 50 -8.84 -11.19 -5.23
CA TYR A 50 -9.38 -12.43 -4.70
C TYR A 50 -10.42 -13.00 -5.67
N ASN A 51 -10.24 -14.24 -6.07
CA ASN A 51 -11.15 -14.90 -7.00
C ASN A 51 -12.18 -15.72 -6.23
N TYR A 52 -13.41 -15.75 -6.72
CA TYR A 52 -14.49 -16.57 -6.14
C TYR A 52 -14.14 -18.07 -6.01
N PHE A 53 -13.19 -18.56 -6.82
CA PHE A 53 -12.75 -19.95 -6.80
C PHE A 53 -11.77 -20.29 -5.67
N GLU A 54 -11.23 -19.28 -4.98
CA GLU A 54 -10.32 -19.47 -3.85
C GLU A 54 -11.11 -19.79 -2.57
N PRO A 55 -10.56 -20.62 -1.66
CA PRO A 55 -11.23 -20.93 -0.41
C PRO A 55 -11.21 -19.73 0.55
N ASP A 56 -12.30 -19.54 1.30
CA ASP A 56 -12.46 -18.41 2.24
C ASP A 56 -11.31 -18.27 3.25
N SER A 57 -10.63 -19.38 3.60
CA SER A 57 -9.46 -19.35 4.46
C SER A 57 -8.31 -18.50 3.90
N VAL A 58 -8.12 -18.52 2.57
CA VAL A 58 -7.09 -17.72 1.89
C VAL A 58 -7.46 -16.23 1.95
N PHE A 59 -8.73 -15.89 1.77
CA PHE A 59 -9.19 -14.51 1.92
C PHE A 59 -8.93 -13.98 3.33
N VAL A 60 -9.28 -14.77 4.35
CA VAL A 60 -9.08 -14.40 5.76
C VAL A 60 -7.60 -14.24 6.08
N GLU A 61 -6.73 -15.11 5.56
CA GLU A 61 -5.28 -15.00 5.72
C GLU A 61 -4.74 -13.71 5.09
N GLU A 62 -5.06 -13.43 3.82
CA GLU A 62 -4.62 -12.23 3.11
C GLU A 62 -5.15 -10.94 3.75
N LEU A 63 -6.42 -10.95 4.22
CA LEU A 63 -7.02 -9.84 4.96
C LEU A 63 -6.33 -9.64 6.32
N SER A 64 -6.01 -10.72 7.03
CA SER A 64 -5.27 -10.64 8.29
C SER A 64 -3.86 -10.08 8.08
N GLY A 65 -3.19 -10.48 6.99
CA GLY A 65 -1.90 -9.91 6.57
C GLY A 65 -1.99 -8.41 6.28
N LEU A 66 -3.06 -7.97 5.61
CA LEU A 66 -3.34 -6.55 5.39
C LEU A 66 -3.48 -5.79 6.72
N VAL A 67 -4.29 -6.31 7.66
CA VAL A 67 -4.48 -5.70 8.98
C VAL A 67 -3.15 -5.60 9.75
N LEU A 68 -2.36 -6.68 9.77
CA LEU A 68 -1.06 -6.70 10.43
C LEU A 68 -0.09 -5.68 9.81
N SER A 69 -0.04 -5.58 8.49
CA SER A 69 0.82 -4.61 7.81
C SER A 69 0.46 -3.16 8.17
N LEU A 70 -0.84 -2.84 8.26
CA LEU A 70 -1.32 -1.54 8.69
C LEU A 70 -1.00 -1.26 10.17
N LEU A 71 -1.14 -2.26 11.05
CA LEU A 71 -0.77 -2.12 12.46
C LEU A 71 0.72 -1.80 12.63
N ILE A 72 1.61 -2.41 11.85
CA ILE A 72 3.05 -2.11 11.89
C ILE A 72 3.30 -0.65 11.51
N ILE A 73 2.65 -0.13 10.46
CA ILE A 73 2.77 1.28 10.06
C ILE A 73 2.28 2.20 11.18
N ILE A 74 1.12 1.90 11.78
CA ILE A 74 0.55 2.70 12.87
C ILE A 74 1.50 2.72 14.08
N LEU A 75 2.04 1.56 14.47
CA LEU A 75 3.02 1.47 15.56
C LEU A 75 4.28 2.28 15.26
N TYR A 76 4.75 2.24 14.02
CA TYR A 76 5.89 3.06 13.58
C TYR A 76 5.60 4.55 13.66
N LEU A 77 4.41 4.99 13.23
CA LEU A 77 3.97 6.39 13.32
C LEU A 77 3.84 6.84 14.78
N ILE A 78 3.31 6.01 15.67
CA ILE A 78 3.25 6.30 17.11
C ILE A 78 4.67 6.47 17.68
N ARG A 79 5.61 5.58 17.31
CA ARG A 79 7.01 5.70 17.72
C ARG A 79 7.64 7.00 17.21
N LEU A 80 7.38 7.36 15.96
CA LEU A 80 7.89 8.57 15.34
C LEU A 80 7.33 9.83 16.01
N ASN A 81 6.04 9.84 16.31
CA ASN A 81 5.37 10.96 16.99
C ASN A 81 5.88 11.15 18.43
N LYS A 82 6.21 10.07 19.14
CA LYS A 82 6.78 10.15 20.50
C LYS A 82 8.25 10.59 20.55
N LYS A 83 8.98 10.47 19.44
CA LYS A 83 10.39 10.87 19.32
C LYS A 83 10.53 12.38 19.10
N HIS A 84 9.45 13.04 18.69
CA HIS A 84 9.36 14.46 18.39
C HIS A 84 8.82 15.25 19.58
#